data_AF-A0AA46TN25-F1
#
_entry.id   AF-A0AA46TN25-F1
#
_cell.length_a   1.000
_cell.length_b   1.000
_cell.length_c   1.000
_cell.angle_alpha   90.00
_cell.angle_beta   90.00
_cell.angle_gamma   90.00
#
_symmetry.space_group_name_H-M   'P 1'
#
loop_
_entity.id
_entity.type
_entity.pdbx_description
1 polymer ?
#
loop_
_entity_poly.entity_id
_entity_poly.type
_entity_poly.pdbx_seq_one_letter_code
_entity_poly.pdbx_strand_id
1 'polypeptide(L)'
;MADATDVTRLTFEDGDGNNKTVATLEDDGLRFSGNDNTGTADGYVTRNLNDELQIVGTGADTDAAGAPIAYSSSNVKTVATQAGGIEIQFADTPNFQGADMGDKQITSVESGLTGTTLETATGDDLTNAVNVGDLQNANNALVTTGFNITADNADLADPAATEDTVALGETVAYTSDDGNIITTVRDNEIDFALNTDLTIGGPGAPGEPGVDGTLGVDGADGVSGVAINGADGSIGLTGPAGQNGISPQTILRPQILPGDVMADATDVTRLTFEDGDGNNKTVATLE
;
A
#
# COMPACT_ATOMS: atom_id res chain seq x y z
N MET A 1 38.85 13.82 81.71
CA MET A 1 38.09 14.77 80.89
C MET A 1 37.06 13.93 80.16
N ALA A 2 35.80 13.96 80.61
CA ALA A 2 34.71 13.32 79.88
C ALA A 2 34.40 14.23 78.70
N ASP A 3 34.36 13.65 77.50
CA ASP A 3 33.93 14.35 76.30
C ASP A 3 32.49 14.84 76.52
N ALA A 4 32.23 16.11 76.23
CA ALA A 4 30.97 16.78 76.58
C ALA A 4 29.82 16.43 75.61
N THR A 5 30.00 15.39 74.81
CA THR A 5 29.17 14.96 73.68
C THR A 5 28.33 13.71 74.02
N ASP A 6 28.83 12.82 74.87
CA ASP A 6 28.15 11.56 75.20
C ASP A 6 27.25 11.68 76.45
N VAL A 7 26.14 12.39 76.30
CA VAL A 7 25.15 12.57 77.39
C VAL A 7 24.10 11.47 77.30
N THR A 8 24.21 10.46 78.16
CA THR A 8 23.18 9.42 78.30
C THR A 8 21.87 9.99 78.86
N ARG A 9 20.74 9.76 78.19
CA ARG A 9 19.41 10.29 78.59
C ARG A 9 18.61 9.34 79.47
N LEU A 10 18.72 8.02 79.26
CA LEU A 10 18.02 7.02 80.07
C LEU A 10 18.92 5.81 80.34
N THR A 11 19.12 5.52 81.63
CA THR A 11 19.68 4.25 82.13
C THR A 11 18.71 3.60 83.10
N PHE A 12 18.66 2.28 83.11
CA PHE A 12 18.02 1.53 84.19
C PHE A 12 18.92 0.40 84.66
N GLU A 13 18.78 0.03 85.92
CA GLU A 13 19.47 -1.10 86.51
C GLU A 13 18.62 -2.36 86.27
N ASP A 14 19.20 -3.39 85.65
CA ASP A 14 18.51 -4.67 85.47
C ASP A 14 18.35 -5.43 86.80
N GLY A 15 17.60 -6.53 86.79
CA GLY A 15 17.35 -7.33 87.99
C GLY A 15 18.61 -7.94 88.63
N ASP A 16 19.74 -7.91 87.91
CA ASP A 16 21.05 -8.38 88.34
C ASP A 16 21.97 -7.24 88.83
N GLY A 17 21.48 -6.00 88.88
CA GLY A 17 22.22 -4.84 89.37
C GLY A 17 23.10 -4.14 88.32
N ASN A 18 22.93 -4.45 87.03
CA ASN A 18 23.74 -3.83 85.98
C ASN A 18 23.01 -2.65 85.33
N ASN A 19 23.69 -1.51 85.20
CA ASN A 19 23.18 -0.38 84.44
C ASN A 19 23.17 -0.68 82.94
N LYS A 20 21.99 -0.54 82.32
CA LYS A 20 21.77 -0.60 80.87
C LYS A 20 21.45 0.79 80.34
N THR A 21 22.19 1.23 79.32
CA THR A 21 21.88 2.43 78.55
C THR A 21 20.86 2.10 77.48
N VAL A 22 19.76 2.85 77.46
CA VAL A 22 18.65 2.65 76.52
C VAL A 22 18.61 3.73 75.44
N ALA A 23 19.12 4.92 75.77
CA ALA A 23 18.95 6.13 74.96
C ALA A 23 20.17 7.08 75.11
N THR A 24 20.93 7.30 74.04
CA THR A 24 22.06 8.27 73.98
C THR A 24 21.69 9.51 73.16
N LEU A 25 22.29 10.68 73.47
CA LEU A 25 21.92 11.91 72.77
C LEU A 25 22.23 11.87 71.26
N GLU A 26 23.26 11.13 70.86
CA GLU A 26 23.82 11.13 69.50
C GLU A 26 23.32 9.99 68.60
N ASP A 27 22.93 8.84 69.18
CA ASP A 27 22.56 7.64 68.39
C ASP A 27 21.05 7.35 68.39
N ASP A 28 20.25 8.10 69.16
CA ASP A 28 18.81 7.85 69.25
C ASP A 28 18.05 8.52 68.10
N GLY A 29 17.41 7.70 67.27
CA GLY A 29 16.68 8.17 66.10
C GLY A 29 15.89 7.07 65.39
N LEU A 30 15.19 7.46 64.32
CA LEU A 30 14.58 6.51 63.39
C LEU A 30 15.50 6.29 62.19
N ARG A 31 15.52 5.05 61.71
CA ARG A 31 16.20 4.64 60.46
C ARG A 31 15.15 4.46 59.37
N PHE A 32 15.33 5.13 58.24
CA PHE A 32 14.42 5.08 57.09
C PHE A 32 15.15 4.48 55.90
N SER A 33 14.67 3.37 55.35
CA SER A 33 15.25 2.76 54.15
C SER A 33 14.45 3.11 52.90
N GLY A 34 15.16 3.33 51.79
CA GLY A 34 14.58 3.43 50.45
C GLY A 34 14.48 2.07 49.75
N ASN A 35 13.90 2.06 48.55
CA ASN A 35 13.77 0.86 47.71
C ASN A 35 15.12 0.36 47.14
N ASP A 36 16.16 1.18 47.22
CA ASP A 36 17.54 0.93 46.81
C ASP A 36 18.40 0.27 47.91
N ASN A 37 17.82 0.01 49.09
CA ASN A 37 18.52 -0.68 50.17
C ASN A 37 18.69 -2.18 49.85
N THR A 38 19.75 -2.50 49.11
CA THR A 38 20.13 -3.85 48.67
C THR A 38 20.74 -4.73 49.78
N GLY A 39 20.69 -4.29 51.04
CA GLY A 39 21.13 -5.08 52.20
C GLY A 39 22.65 -5.17 52.41
N THR A 40 23.46 -4.54 51.54
CA THR A 40 24.94 -4.60 51.59
C THR A 40 25.64 -3.24 51.72
N ALA A 41 24.91 -2.12 51.76
CA ALA A 41 25.43 -0.78 52.01
C ALA A 41 24.43 0.00 52.88
N ASP A 42 24.86 1.10 53.51
CA ASP A 42 24.02 1.98 54.34
C ASP A 42 22.95 2.71 53.51
N GLY A 43 21.99 1.97 52.94
CA GLY A 43 20.84 2.45 52.17
C GLY A 43 19.73 2.97 53.08
N TYR A 44 20.09 3.54 54.22
CA TYR A 44 19.17 4.12 55.18
C TYR A 44 19.62 5.51 55.59
N VAL A 45 18.65 6.39 55.75
CA VAL A 45 18.86 7.71 56.35
C VAL A 45 18.59 7.59 57.84
N THR A 46 19.52 8.05 58.67
CA THR A 46 19.32 8.23 60.11
C THR A 46 18.85 9.66 60.38
N ARG A 47 17.95 9.81 61.36
CA ARG A 47 17.53 11.12 61.87
C ARG A 47 17.44 11.05 63.38
N ASN A 48 18.14 11.95 64.05
CA ASN A 48 18.09 12.02 65.51
C ASN A 48 16.71 12.52 65.95
N LEU A 49 16.34 12.23 67.20
CA LEU A 49 15.10 12.76 67.78
C LEU A 49 15.02 14.29 67.60
N ASN A 50 13.90 14.75 67.02
CA ASN A 50 13.60 16.14 66.63
C ASN A 50 14.24 16.66 65.33
N ASP A 51 14.95 15.84 64.54
CA ASP A 51 15.39 16.20 63.19
C ASP A 51 14.30 15.97 62.13
N GLU A 52 14.26 16.81 61.09
CA GLU A 52 13.06 16.90 60.23
C GLU A 52 12.77 15.74 59.26
N LEU A 53 13.67 15.01 58.61
CA LEU A 53 13.36 14.17 57.41
C LEU A 53 12.43 14.79 56.34
N GLN A 54 13.04 15.40 55.33
CA GLN A 54 12.34 15.70 54.08
C GLN A 54 12.40 14.50 53.14
N ILE A 55 11.26 14.15 52.54
CA ILE A 55 11.15 13.18 51.45
C ILE A 55 10.68 13.98 50.24
N VAL A 56 11.58 14.23 49.29
CA VAL A 56 11.28 15.03 48.09
C VAL A 56 11.53 14.18 46.85
N GLY A 57 10.63 14.28 45.85
CA GLY A 57 10.79 13.63 44.55
C GLY A 57 11.78 14.35 43.62
N THR A 58 12.80 14.99 44.15
CA THR A 58 13.86 15.67 43.38
C THR A 58 15.17 14.87 43.47
N GLY A 59 15.95 14.91 42.39
CA GLY A 59 17.28 14.31 42.37
C GLY A 59 17.88 14.33 40.97
N ALA A 60 19.17 14.10 40.88
CA ALA A 60 19.86 13.82 39.62
C ALA A 60 20.39 12.39 39.70
N ASP A 61 20.09 11.59 38.69
CA ASP A 61 20.75 10.32 38.43
C ASP A 61 21.45 10.43 37.05
N THR A 62 22.10 9.39 36.56
CA THR A 62 22.76 9.38 35.26
C THR A 62 22.27 8.24 34.38
N ASP A 63 22.12 8.47 33.08
CA ASP A 63 21.88 7.39 32.13
C ASP A 63 23.11 6.44 32.02
N ALA A 64 23.00 5.38 31.23
CA ALA A 64 24.09 4.44 30.99
C ALA A 64 25.34 5.09 30.33
N ALA A 65 25.20 6.28 29.74
CA ALA A 65 26.29 7.07 29.17
C ALA A 65 26.86 8.13 30.14
N GLY A 66 26.34 8.20 31.37
CA GLY A 66 26.77 9.15 32.39
C GLY A 66 26.15 10.54 32.26
N ALA A 67 25.15 10.74 31.39
CA ALA A 67 24.47 12.03 31.24
C ALA A 67 23.44 12.20 32.36
N PRO A 68 23.34 13.39 33.00
CA PRO A 68 22.39 13.63 34.08
C PRO A 68 20.93 13.45 33.62
N ILE A 69 20.21 12.54 34.26
CA ILE A 69 18.76 12.44 34.21
C ILE A 69 18.19 13.19 35.43
N ALA A 70 17.47 14.27 35.18
CA ALA A 70 16.79 15.01 36.23
C ALA A 70 15.47 14.34 36.57
N TYR A 71 15.25 14.02 37.85
CA TYR A 71 13.91 13.66 38.34
C TYR A 71 13.05 14.93 38.45
N SER A 72 11.83 14.88 37.93
CA SER A 72 10.88 15.98 38.03
C SER A 72 10.04 15.85 39.30
N SER A 73 10.19 16.78 40.23
CA SER A 73 9.30 16.90 41.39
C SER A 73 7.85 17.17 41.02
N SER A 74 7.57 17.51 39.76
CA SER A 74 6.20 17.65 39.28
C SER A 74 5.50 16.30 39.12
N ASN A 75 6.22 15.17 39.04
CA ASN A 75 5.59 13.86 38.84
C ASN A 75 5.14 13.20 40.14
N VAL A 76 5.83 13.41 41.26
CA VAL A 76 5.57 12.77 42.54
C VAL A 76 5.57 13.80 43.67
N LYS A 77 4.49 13.82 44.46
CA LYS A 77 4.33 14.68 45.64
C LYS A 77 4.10 13.84 46.89
N THR A 78 4.74 14.21 47.99
CA THR A 78 4.49 13.62 49.32
C THR A 78 3.68 14.57 50.19
N VAL A 79 2.65 14.07 50.87
CA VAL A 79 1.78 14.85 51.76
C VAL A 79 1.72 14.21 53.15
N ALA A 80 2.11 14.97 54.17
CA ALA A 80 1.96 14.55 55.57
C ALA A 80 0.47 14.62 55.97
N THR A 81 -0.03 13.55 56.57
CA THR A 81 -1.41 13.47 57.06
C THR A 81 -1.43 13.65 58.58
N GLN A 82 -2.47 14.31 59.11
CA GLN A 82 -2.64 14.51 60.56
C GLN A 82 -2.85 13.20 61.35
N ALA A 83 -3.02 12.07 60.65
CA ALA A 83 -3.08 10.72 61.23
C ALA A 83 -1.69 10.05 61.39
N GLY A 84 -0.60 10.78 61.13
CA GLY A 84 0.77 10.30 61.31
C GLY A 84 1.33 9.49 60.14
N GLY A 85 0.67 9.50 58.97
CA GLY A 85 1.15 8.85 57.74
C GLY A 85 1.64 9.86 56.70
N ILE A 86 2.42 9.37 55.72
CA ILE A 86 2.85 10.12 54.54
C ILE A 86 2.17 9.50 53.32
N GLU A 87 1.41 10.28 52.57
CA GLU A 87 0.82 9.85 51.30
C GLU A 87 1.73 10.23 50.13
N ILE A 88 1.86 9.34 49.14
CA ILE A 88 2.57 9.58 47.89
C ILE A 88 1.52 9.71 46.79
N GLN A 89 1.52 10.85 46.11
CA GLN A 89 0.59 11.17 45.01
C GLN A 89 1.38 11.36 43.71
N PHE A 90 0.82 10.89 42.60
CA PHE A 90 1.34 11.17 41.26
C PHE A 90 0.61 12.37 40.65
N ALA A 91 1.27 13.08 39.74
CA ALA A 91 0.57 14.06 38.90
C ALA A 91 -0.39 13.36 37.93
N ASP A 92 -1.46 14.06 37.56
CA ASP A 92 -2.43 13.57 36.56
C ASP A 92 -1.76 13.34 35.20
N THR A 93 -0.76 14.16 34.85
CA THR A 93 0.03 14.05 33.62
C THR A 93 1.53 14.01 33.95
N PRO A 94 2.05 12.87 34.43
CA PRO A 94 3.46 12.75 34.72
C PRO A 94 4.27 12.84 33.41
N ASN A 95 5.39 13.56 33.44
CA ASN A 95 6.30 13.68 32.31
C ASN A 95 7.48 12.72 32.49
N PHE A 96 7.55 11.69 31.64
CA PHE A 96 8.65 10.75 31.61
C PHE A 96 9.49 10.98 30.36
N GLN A 97 10.83 10.97 30.49
CA GLN A 97 11.73 11.06 29.33
C GLN A 97 11.64 9.81 28.43
N GLY A 98 11.11 8.71 28.95
CA GLY A 98 10.88 7.47 28.20
C GLY A 98 10.11 6.45 29.05
N ALA A 99 9.62 5.41 28.40
CA ALA A 99 8.92 4.30 29.02
C ALA A 99 9.40 2.99 28.39
N ASP A 100 9.86 2.04 29.20
CA ASP A 100 10.21 0.69 28.76
C ASP A 100 9.10 -0.30 29.13
N MET A 101 8.41 -0.82 28.11
CA MET A 101 7.31 -1.78 28.29
C MET A 101 7.78 -3.24 28.17
N GLY A 102 9.03 -3.49 27.76
CA GLY A 102 9.50 -4.82 27.36
C GLY A 102 8.57 -5.46 26.33
N ASP A 103 8.17 -6.71 26.57
CA ASP A 103 7.28 -7.50 25.70
C ASP A 103 5.78 -7.23 25.92
N LYS A 104 5.40 -6.14 26.61
CA LYS A 104 4.00 -5.85 26.93
C LYS A 104 3.39 -4.89 25.91
N GLN A 105 2.09 -5.08 25.65
CA GLN A 105 1.30 -4.16 24.84
C GLN A 105 0.84 -2.96 25.67
N ILE A 106 0.84 -1.78 25.05
CA ILE A 106 0.15 -0.60 25.56
C ILE A 106 -1.30 -0.67 25.07
N THR A 107 -2.24 -0.90 25.98
CA THR A 107 -3.68 -0.98 25.66
C THR A 107 -4.37 0.36 25.91
N SER A 108 -5.58 0.53 25.37
CA SER A 108 -6.41 1.73 25.58
C SER A 108 -5.80 3.02 25.03
N VAL A 109 -5.02 2.93 23.96
CA VAL A 109 -4.57 4.08 23.16
C VAL A 109 -5.70 4.43 22.19
N GLU A 110 -6.38 5.54 22.45
CA GLU A 110 -7.36 6.13 21.52
C GLU A 110 -6.66 6.61 20.25
N SER A 111 -7.41 6.82 19.16
CA SER A 111 -6.83 7.37 17.94
C SER A 111 -6.11 8.69 18.22
N GLY A 112 -4.93 8.86 17.63
CA GLY A 112 -4.19 10.11 17.68
C GLY A 112 -4.81 11.22 16.82
N LEU A 113 -5.77 10.88 15.96
CA LEU A 113 -6.46 11.81 15.08
C LEU A 113 -7.65 12.46 15.79
N THR A 114 -7.69 13.79 15.82
CA THR A 114 -8.76 14.54 16.51
C THR A 114 -9.94 14.85 15.60
N GLY A 115 -10.61 13.80 15.11
CA GLY A 115 -11.78 13.93 14.22
C GLY A 115 -11.44 14.32 12.78
N THR A 116 -10.16 14.24 12.42
CA THR A 116 -9.63 14.43 11.06
C THR A 116 -9.32 13.07 10.43
N THR A 117 -9.12 13.04 9.11
CA THR A 117 -8.54 11.87 8.43
C THR A 117 -7.03 12.01 8.37
N LEU A 118 -6.31 10.88 8.22
CA LEU A 118 -4.86 10.87 8.06
C LEU A 118 -4.37 11.78 6.91
N GLU A 119 -5.12 11.87 5.82
CA GLU A 119 -4.80 12.74 4.67
C GLU A 119 -4.77 14.23 5.04
N THR A 120 -5.61 14.63 6.00
CA THR A 120 -5.82 16.03 6.40
C THR A 120 -5.22 16.37 7.76
N ALA A 121 -4.54 15.42 8.41
CA ALA A 121 -3.95 15.58 9.73
C ALA A 121 -2.87 16.68 9.72
N THR A 122 -2.89 17.57 10.70
CA THR A 122 -1.93 18.68 10.83
C THR A 122 -1.67 19.02 12.29
N GLY A 123 -0.60 19.76 12.58
CA GLY A 123 -0.29 20.22 13.94
C GLY A 123 -0.04 19.05 14.90
N ASP A 124 -0.69 19.08 16.06
CA ASP A 124 -0.51 18.11 17.15
C ASP A 124 -0.91 16.68 16.73
N ASP A 125 -1.86 16.51 15.78
CA ASP A 125 -2.26 15.19 15.27
C ASP A 125 -1.07 14.43 14.67
N LEU A 126 -0.06 15.13 14.12
CA LEU A 126 1.12 14.50 13.50
C LEU A 126 2.12 13.93 14.50
N THR A 127 2.02 14.30 15.78
CA THR A 127 2.93 13.85 16.85
C THR A 127 2.24 13.01 17.91
N ASN A 128 0.92 12.84 17.80
CA ASN A 128 0.15 11.95 18.67
C ASN A 128 0.49 10.47 18.41
N ALA A 129 0.20 9.64 19.40
CA ALA A 129 0.34 8.20 19.26
C ALA A 129 -0.72 7.64 18.30
N VAL A 130 -0.30 6.73 17.41
CA VAL A 130 -1.23 5.97 16.55
C VAL A 130 -1.58 4.65 17.22
N ASN A 131 -2.82 4.21 17.07
CA ASN A 131 -3.22 2.86 17.48
C ASN A 131 -3.30 1.90 16.27
N VAL A 132 -3.51 0.61 16.55
CA VAL A 132 -3.59 -0.41 15.48
C VAL A 132 -4.79 -0.18 14.56
N GLY A 133 -5.88 0.39 15.06
CA GLY A 133 -7.06 0.76 14.25
C GLY A 133 -6.72 1.83 13.22
N ASP A 134 -5.95 2.85 13.60
CA ASP A 134 -5.47 3.89 12.67
C ASP A 134 -4.61 3.26 11.55
N LEU A 135 -3.71 2.34 11.91
CA LEU A 135 -2.86 1.63 10.95
C LEU A 135 -3.70 0.74 10.01
N GLN A 136 -4.70 0.03 10.54
CA GLN A 136 -5.62 -0.76 9.73
C GLN A 136 -6.41 0.12 8.76
N ASN A 137 -6.89 1.28 9.21
CA ASN A 137 -7.59 2.24 8.37
C ASN A 137 -6.69 2.75 7.24
N ALA A 138 -5.45 3.13 7.56
CA ALA A 138 -4.48 3.57 6.55
C ALA A 138 -4.16 2.48 5.52
N ASN A 139 -3.95 1.24 5.99
CA ASN A 139 -3.70 0.09 5.12
C ASN A 139 -4.90 -0.22 4.22
N ASN A 140 -6.10 -0.25 4.78
CA ASN A 140 -7.32 -0.51 4.02
C ASN A 140 -7.57 0.60 3.01
N ALA A 141 -7.39 1.87 3.37
CA ALA A 141 -7.49 2.99 2.44
C ALA A 141 -6.54 2.79 1.24
N LEU A 142 -5.27 2.45 1.48
CA LEU A 142 -4.30 2.17 0.42
C LEU A 142 -4.73 1.02 -0.50
N VAL A 143 -5.21 -0.09 0.07
CA VAL A 143 -5.69 -1.24 -0.70
C VAL A 143 -6.89 -0.87 -1.55
N THR A 144 -7.86 -0.16 -0.97
CA THR A 144 -9.13 0.17 -1.63
C THR A 144 -8.97 1.26 -2.69
N THR A 145 -8.04 2.22 -2.48
CA THR A 145 -7.76 3.27 -3.47
C THR A 145 -7.14 2.71 -4.75
N GLY A 146 -6.20 1.76 -4.63
CA GLY A 146 -5.65 1.06 -5.80
C GLY A 146 -5.16 2.01 -6.91
N PHE A 147 -5.51 1.68 -8.17
CA PHE A 147 -5.37 2.59 -9.32
C PHE A 147 -6.57 2.45 -10.27
N ASN A 148 -6.89 3.52 -11.00
CA ASN A 148 -7.97 3.50 -11.99
C ASN A 148 -7.45 3.07 -13.37
N ILE A 149 -8.28 2.32 -14.10
CA ILE A 149 -8.11 1.97 -15.51
C ILE A 149 -9.30 2.49 -16.33
N THR A 150 -9.05 2.86 -17.58
CA THR A 150 -10.09 3.29 -18.53
C THR A 150 -9.73 2.80 -19.93
N ALA A 151 -10.73 2.71 -20.80
CA ALA A 151 -10.59 2.31 -22.19
C ALA A 151 -11.52 3.16 -23.06
N ASP A 152 -11.36 3.09 -24.39
CA ASP A 152 -12.18 3.86 -25.34
C ASP A 152 -13.69 3.54 -25.24
N ASN A 153 -14.03 2.35 -24.73
CA ASN A 153 -15.39 1.92 -24.44
C ASN A 153 -15.46 1.34 -23.01
N ALA A 154 -16.57 1.55 -22.32
CA ALA A 154 -16.81 1.03 -20.98
C ALA A 154 -18.01 0.09 -20.97
N ASP A 155 -17.78 -1.15 -20.52
CA ASP A 155 -18.82 -2.13 -20.18
C ASP A 155 -18.59 -2.56 -18.73
N LEU A 156 -19.02 -1.68 -17.81
CA LEU A 156 -18.81 -1.82 -16.38
C LEU A 156 -20.12 -2.16 -15.66
N ALA A 157 -20.01 -2.70 -14.45
CA ALA A 157 -21.17 -3.05 -13.64
C ALA A 157 -22.10 -1.84 -13.37
N ASP A 158 -21.52 -0.65 -13.21
CA ASP A 158 -22.25 0.62 -13.25
C ASP A 158 -22.17 1.20 -14.67
N PRO A 159 -23.29 1.27 -15.42
CA PRO A 159 -23.30 1.77 -16.79
C PRO A 159 -23.03 3.28 -16.91
N ALA A 160 -23.02 4.03 -15.79
CA ALA A 160 -22.63 5.44 -15.78
C ALA A 160 -21.12 5.65 -15.55
N ALA A 161 -20.39 4.61 -15.13
CA ALA A 161 -18.96 4.69 -14.89
C ALA A 161 -18.16 4.62 -16.21
N THR A 162 -17.06 5.37 -16.26
CA THR A 162 -16.11 5.37 -17.40
C THR A 162 -14.71 4.90 -17.00
N GLU A 163 -14.52 4.61 -15.72
CA GLU A 163 -13.27 4.14 -15.13
C GLU A 163 -13.60 2.98 -14.18
N ASP A 164 -12.71 2.00 -14.13
CA ASP A 164 -12.75 0.91 -13.15
C ASP A 164 -11.58 1.04 -12.17
N THR A 165 -11.79 0.67 -10.90
CA THR A 165 -10.76 0.76 -9.86
C THR A 165 -10.21 -0.62 -9.56
N VAL A 166 -8.92 -0.80 -9.78
CA VAL A 166 -8.19 -2.04 -9.46
C VAL A 166 -7.55 -1.89 -8.10
N ALA A 167 -8.07 -2.60 -7.10
CA ALA A 167 -7.52 -2.58 -5.75
C ALA A 167 -6.15 -3.27 -5.67
N LEU A 168 -5.32 -2.90 -4.69
CA LEU A 168 -4.02 -3.55 -4.52
C LEU A 168 -4.18 -5.04 -4.19
N GLY A 169 -3.56 -5.90 -4.98
CA GLY A 169 -3.66 -7.35 -4.88
C GLY A 169 -4.67 -7.98 -5.83
N GLU A 170 -5.46 -7.18 -6.56
CA GLU A 170 -6.30 -7.67 -7.66
C GLU A 170 -5.48 -7.95 -8.92
N THR A 171 -6.08 -8.69 -9.84
CA THR A 171 -5.48 -9.06 -11.13
C THR A 171 -6.26 -8.39 -12.26
N VAL A 172 -5.54 -7.67 -13.13
CA VAL A 172 -6.08 -7.18 -14.39
C VAL A 172 -5.88 -8.23 -15.46
N ALA A 173 -6.98 -8.73 -16.03
CA ALA A 173 -6.93 -9.67 -17.14
C ALA A 173 -7.05 -8.92 -18.48
N TYR A 174 -6.06 -9.07 -19.35
CA TYR A 174 -6.12 -8.56 -20.71
C TYR A 174 -6.61 -9.67 -21.64
N THR A 175 -7.77 -9.47 -22.26
CA THR A 175 -8.46 -10.48 -23.06
C THR A 175 -8.97 -9.89 -24.37
N SER A 176 -9.29 -10.76 -25.33
CA SER A 176 -9.90 -10.42 -26.62
C SER A 176 -11.00 -11.45 -26.86
N ASP A 177 -12.26 -11.08 -26.64
CA ASP A 177 -13.39 -12.02 -26.78
C ASP A 177 -13.55 -12.54 -28.22
N ASP A 178 -13.18 -11.73 -29.21
CA ASP A 178 -13.14 -12.09 -30.63
C ASP A 178 -11.92 -12.94 -31.02
N GLY A 179 -10.94 -13.10 -30.11
CA GLY A 179 -9.70 -13.84 -30.35
C GLY A 179 -8.74 -13.19 -31.35
N ASN A 180 -8.95 -11.93 -31.75
CA ASN A 180 -8.07 -11.23 -32.69
C ASN A 180 -6.70 -10.90 -32.09
N ILE A 181 -6.69 -10.50 -30.82
CA ILE A 181 -5.48 -10.20 -30.07
C ILE A 181 -5.17 -11.37 -29.13
N ILE A 182 -3.98 -11.93 -29.27
CA ILE A 182 -3.44 -12.92 -28.35
C ILE A 182 -2.61 -12.18 -27.30
N THR A 183 -3.02 -12.30 -26.03
CA THR A 183 -2.29 -11.74 -24.88
C THR A 183 -1.48 -12.85 -24.20
N THR A 184 -0.21 -12.59 -23.89
CA THR A 184 0.64 -13.53 -23.15
C THR A 184 1.34 -12.82 -22.00
N VAL A 185 1.07 -13.25 -20.77
CA VAL A 185 1.76 -12.77 -19.57
C VAL A 185 3.03 -13.58 -19.34
N ARG A 186 4.16 -12.88 -19.13
CA ARG A 186 5.45 -13.43 -18.69
C ARG A 186 5.93 -12.60 -17.50
N ASP A 187 7.08 -12.95 -16.90
CA ASP A 187 7.61 -12.32 -15.67
C ASP A 187 7.61 -10.78 -15.69
N ASN A 188 6.51 -10.17 -15.23
CA ASN A 188 6.22 -8.73 -15.27
C ASN A 188 6.11 -8.10 -16.67
N GLU A 189 5.82 -8.88 -17.71
CA GLU A 189 5.64 -8.40 -19.08
C GLU A 189 4.33 -8.92 -19.67
N ILE A 190 3.69 -8.10 -20.49
CA ILE A 190 2.54 -8.49 -21.30
C ILE A 190 2.91 -8.31 -22.76
N ASP A 191 2.81 -9.40 -23.50
CA ASP A 191 3.05 -9.46 -24.94
C ASP A 191 1.71 -9.51 -25.67
N PHE A 192 1.60 -8.73 -26.74
CA PHE A 192 0.42 -8.65 -27.58
C PHE A 192 0.80 -9.09 -28.99
N ALA A 193 0.13 -10.12 -29.49
CA ALA A 193 0.26 -10.61 -30.85
C ALA A 193 -1.09 -10.59 -31.56
N LEU A 194 -1.06 -10.61 -32.90
CA LEU A 194 -2.26 -10.86 -33.70
C LEU A 194 -2.44 -12.36 -33.89
N ASN A 195 -3.69 -12.80 -33.91
CA ASN A 195 -4.03 -14.17 -34.31
C ASN A 195 -3.79 -14.38 -35.81
N THR A 196 -3.65 -15.65 -36.24
CA THR A 196 -3.42 -15.99 -37.65
C THR A 196 -4.64 -15.66 -38.52
N ASP A 197 -5.82 -15.76 -37.93
CA ASP A 197 -7.09 -15.40 -38.55
C ASP A 197 -7.67 -14.19 -37.78
N LEU A 198 -8.04 -13.14 -38.52
CA LEU A 198 -8.61 -11.92 -37.95
C LEU A 198 -10.06 -11.76 -38.41
N THR A 199 -10.95 -11.50 -37.46
CA THR A 199 -12.36 -11.15 -37.71
C THR A 199 -12.56 -9.65 -37.51
N ILE A 200 -12.86 -8.90 -38.57
CA ILE A 200 -13.05 -7.44 -38.52
C ILE A 200 -14.52 -7.13 -38.83
N GLY A 201 -15.20 -6.37 -37.97
CA GLY A 201 -16.61 -5.97 -38.17
C GLY A 201 -17.66 -6.66 -37.27
N GLY A 202 -17.24 -7.42 -36.25
CA GLY A 202 -18.14 -8.13 -35.33
C GLY A 202 -18.50 -9.55 -35.82
N PRO A 203 -19.23 -10.35 -35.01
CA PRO A 203 -19.53 -11.74 -35.36
C PRO A 203 -20.54 -11.81 -36.50
N GLY A 204 -20.05 -11.86 -37.74
CA GLY A 204 -20.57 -12.89 -38.63
C GLY A 204 -20.22 -14.23 -37.99
N ALA A 205 -21.20 -15.11 -37.79
CA ALA A 205 -20.94 -16.47 -37.31
C ALA A 205 -19.73 -17.06 -38.07
N PRO A 206 -18.85 -17.87 -37.42
CA PRO A 206 -17.84 -18.59 -38.15
C PRO A 206 -18.53 -19.27 -39.32
N GLY A 207 -17.99 -19.05 -40.52
CA GLY A 207 -18.43 -19.81 -41.67
C GLY A 207 -18.39 -21.29 -41.27
N GLU A 208 -19.51 -22.00 -41.48
CA GLU A 208 -19.56 -23.46 -41.32
C GLU A 208 -18.31 -24.08 -41.99
N PRO A 209 -17.77 -25.21 -41.51
CA PRO A 209 -16.59 -25.85 -42.14
C PRO A 209 -16.75 -25.96 -43.66
N GLY A 210 -15.97 -25.17 -44.41
CA GLY A 210 -16.12 -24.98 -45.86
C GLY A 210 -16.77 -23.66 -46.31
N VAL A 211 -16.86 -22.64 -45.45
CA VAL A 211 -17.35 -21.30 -45.76
C VAL A 211 -16.23 -20.27 -45.50
N ASP A 212 -15.82 -19.57 -46.56
CA ASP A 212 -14.62 -18.73 -46.61
C ASP A 212 -14.78 -17.38 -45.87
N GLY A 213 -13.69 -16.90 -45.26
CA GLY A 213 -13.61 -15.56 -44.68
C GLY A 213 -13.25 -14.49 -45.72
N THR A 214 -13.88 -13.31 -45.66
CA THR A 214 -13.59 -12.17 -46.53
C THR A 214 -13.01 -11.00 -45.73
N LEU A 215 -11.89 -10.41 -46.16
CA LEU A 215 -11.42 -9.11 -45.68
C LEU A 215 -12.10 -8.01 -46.49
N GLY A 216 -13.10 -7.36 -45.91
CA GLY A 216 -13.83 -6.23 -46.50
C GLY A 216 -13.25 -4.89 -46.03
N VAL A 217 -13.06 -3.93 -46.94
CA VAL A 217 -13.03 -2.50 -46.57
C VAL A 217 -14.41 -1.91 -46.82
N ASP A 218 -15.15 -1.65 -45.74
CA ASP A 218 -16.48 -1.06 -45.84
C ASP A 218 -16.39 0.41 -46.24
N GLY A 219 -17.26 0.82 -47.17
CA GLY A 219 -17.48 2.21 -47.49
C GLY A 219 -18.19 2.95 -46.34
N ALA A 220 -18.26 4.28 -46.42
CA ALA A 220 -18.99 5.10 -45.44
C ALA A 220 -20.50 4.80 -45.37
N ASP A 221 -21.03 4.01 -46.31
CA ASP A 221 -22.39 3.49 -46.37
C ASP A 221 -22.56 2.11 -45.69
N GLY A 222 -21.48 1.53 -45.14
CA GLY A 222 -21.49 0.24 -44.47
C GLY A 222 -21.54 -0.96 -45.42
N VAL A 223 -21.26 -0.76 -46.72
CA VAL A 223 -21.21 -1.84 -47.72
C VAL A 223 -19.76 -2.09 -48.11
N SER A 224 -19.34 -3.37 -48.11
CA SER A 224 -17.97 -3.76 -48.49
C SER A 224 -17.68 -3.40 -49.94
N GLY A 225 -16.72 -2.48 -50.14
CA GLY A 225 -16.34 -1.98 -51.46
C GLY A 225 -15.32 -2.86 -52.18
N VAL A 226 -14.46 -3.52 -51.40
CA VAL A 226 -13.45 -4.49 -51.86
C VAL A 226 -13.43 -5.66 -50.89
N ALA A 227 -13.58 -6.88 -51.42
CA ALA A 227 -13.40 -8.13 -50.68
C ALA A 227 -12.26 -8.92 -51.31
N ILE A 228 -11.41 -9.55 -50.48
CA ILE A 228 -10.40 -10.50 -50.95
C ILE A 228 -10.85 -11.90 -50.54
N ASN A 229 -10.97 -12.80 -51.51
CA ASN A 229 -11.25 -14.21 -51.27
C ASN A 229 -9.92 -14.97 -51.08
N GLY A 230 -9.74 -15.59 -49.92
CA GLY A 230 -8.54 -16.36 -49.61
C GLY A 230 -8.44 -17.71 -50.35
N ALA A 231 -9.56 -18.28 -50.81
CA ALA A 231 -9.59 -19.60 -51.44
C ALA A 231 -9.02 -19.59 -52.87
N ASP A 232 -9.33 -18.55 -53.64
CA ASP A 232 -8.88 -18.40 -55.04
C ASP A 232 -8.06 -17.13 -55.29
N GLY A 233 -7.86 -16.29 -54.26
CA GLY A 233 -7.12 -15.03 -54.36
C GLY A 233 -7.87 -13.93 -55.12
N SER A 234 -9.16 -14.12 -55.43
CA SER A 234 -9.93 -13.13 -56.17
C SER A 234 -10.19 -11.86 -55.34
N ILE A 235 -10.22 -10.72 -56.02
CA ILE A 235 -10.59 -9.43 -55.42
C ILE A 235 -11.96 -9.05 -55.97
N GLY A 236 -12.99 -9.20 -55.15
CA GLY A 236 -14.34 -8.74 -55.46
C GLY A 236 -14.45 -7.23 -55.26
N LEU A 237 -15.03 -6.51 -56.23
CA LEU A 237 -15.36 -5.09 -56.10
C LEU A 237 -16.87 -4.91 -56.21
N THR A 238 -17.54 -5.30 -55.13
CA THR A 238 -19.00 -5.43 -55.07
C THR A 238 -19.68 -4.21 -54.46
N GLY A 239 -18.93 -3.14 -54.17
CA GLY A 239 -19.51 -1.92 -53.64
C GLY A 239 -20.58 -1.33 -54.58
N PRO A 240 -21.61 -0.67 -54.03
CA PRO A 240 -22.60 0.03 -54.84
C PRO A 240 -21.91 1.14 -55.65
N ALA A 241 -22.59 1.60 -56.71
CA ALA A 241 -22.11 2.75 -57.45
C ALA A 241 -21.93 3.96 -56.51
N GLY A 242 -20.80 4.66 -56.61
CA GLY A 242 -20.54 5.84 -55.79
C GLY A 242 -21.57 6.96 -56.06
N GLN A 243 -21.53 8.07 -55.31
CA GLN A 243 -22.52 9.17 -55.42
C GLN A 243 -22.76 9.70 -56.85
N ASN A 244 -21.83 9.47 -57.78
CA ASN A 244 -21.94 9.83 -59.20
C ASN A 244 -22.56 8.74 -60.10
N GLY A 245 -23.07 7.63 -59.54
CA GLY A 245 -23.68 6.52 -60.28
C GLY A 245 -22.69 5.62 -61.03
N ILE A 246 -21.39 5.72 -60.73
CA ILE A 246 -20.33 4.90 -61.35
C ILE A 246 -20.02 3.71 -60.42
N SER A 247 -20.17 2.49 -60.94
CA SER A 247 -19.73 1.26 -60.26
C SER A 247 -18.23 1.29 -59.94
N PRO A 248 -17.77 0.60 -58.88
CA PRO A 248 -16.35 0.48 -58.57
C PRO A 248 -15.56 0.03 -59.80
N GLN A 249 -14.47 0.73 -60.10
CA GLN A 249 -13.56 0.38 -61.19
C GLN A 249 -12.26 -0.16 -60.61
N THR A 250 -11.78 -1.27 -61.15
CA THR A 250 -10.43 -1.78 -60.88
C THR A 250 -9.47 -1.36 -61.96
N ILE A 251 -8.40 -0.70 -61.55
CA ILE A 251 -7.27 -0.40 -62.42
C ILE A 251 -6.20 -1.46 -62.13
N LEU A 252 -6.14 -2.51 -62.96
CA LEU A 252 -5.04 -3.47 -62.94
C LEU A 252 -3.86 -2.91 -63.76
N ARG A 253 -2.69 -2.80 -63.14
CA ARG A 253 -1.42 -2.41 -63.81
C ARG A 253 -0.44 -3.59 -63.75
N PRO A 254 -0.60 -4.63 -64.59
CA PRO A 254 0.36 -5.73 -64.61
C PRO A 254 1.74 -5.21 -65.01
N GLN A 255 2.75 -5.43 -64.16
CA GLN A 255 4.14 -5.12 -64.47
C GLN A 255 4.82 -6.41 -64.94
N ILE A 256 5.38 -6.41 -66.15
CA ILE A 256 6.17 -7.52 -66.68
C ILE A 256 7.65 -7.16 -66.47
N LEU A 257 8.37 -7.97 -65.68
CA LEU A 257 9.81 -7.86 -65.53
C LEU A 257 10.53 -8.74 -66.57
N PRO A 258 11.72 -8.35 -67.05
CA PRO A 258 12.51 -9.20 -67.93
C PRO A 258 12.83 -10.55 -67.27
N GLY A 259 12.18 -11.63 -67.73
CA GLY A 259 12.36 -12.99 -67.19
C GLY A 259 11.07 -13.67 -66.71
N ASP A 260 9.94 -12.97 -66.62
CA ASP A 260 8.64 -13.50 -66.15
C ASP A 260 7.96 -14.48 -67.15
N VAL A 261 8.70 -14.99 -68.13
CA VAL A 261 8.21 -15.94 -69.13
C VAL A 261 9.02 -17.22 -69.00
N MET A 262 8.44 -18.26 -68.41
CA MET A 262 9.02 -19.60 -68.47
C MET A 262 8.02 -20.58 -69.09
N ALA A 263 8.38 -20.92 -70.33
CA ALA A 263 8.02 -22.10 -71.11
C ALA A 263 6.65 -22.12 -71.78
N ASP A 264 6.69 -22.44 -73.08
CA ASP A 264 5.58 -22.74 -74.01
C ASP A 264 4.92 -21.51 -74.64
N ALA A 265 5.33 -21.24 -75.89
CA ALA A 265 4.58 -20.42 -76.85
C ALA A 265 3.37 -21.25 -77.29
N THR A 266 2.14 -20.76 -77.15
CA THR A 266 1.64 -19.78 -78.13
C THR A 266 0.56 -18.80 -77.64
N ASP A 267 0.12 -18.77 -76.39
CA ASP A 267 -0.82 -17.72 -75.93
C ASP A 267 -0.78 -17.55 -74.40
N VAL A 268 -0.16 -16.48 -73.90
CA VAL A 268 -0.27 -16.10 -72.48
C VAL A 268 -1.43 -15.13 -72.32
N THR A 269 -2.60 -15.65 -71.94
CA THR A 269 -3.75 -14.84 -71.53
C THR A 269 -3.44 -14.16 -70.20
N ARG A 270 -3.27 -12.83 -70.19
CA ARG A 270 -2.87 -12.08 -68.98
C ARG A 270 -4.02 -11.52 -68.17
N LEU A 271 -5.15 -11.25 -68.83
CA LEU A 271 -6.36 -10.69 -68.24
C LEU A 271 -7.57 -11.26 -68.99
N THR A 272 -8.39 -12.04 -68.27
CA THR A 272 -9.74 -12.43 -68.72
C THR A 272 -10.79 -11.76 -67.85
N PHE A 273 -11.91 -11.38 -68.44
CA PHE A 273 -13.13 -11.05 -67.71
C PHE A 273 -14.29 -11.84 -68.28
N GLU A 274 -15.27 -12.19 -67.45
CA GLU A 274 -16.53 -12.80 -67.89
C GLU A 274 -17.51 -11.69 -68.27
N ASP A 275 -18.14 -11.77 -69.44
CA ASP A 275 -19.19 -10.84 -69.83
C ASP A 275 -20.53 -11.17 -69.16
N GLY A 276 -21.53 -10.29 -69.29
CA GLY A 276 -22.85 -10.47 -68.67
C GLY A 276 -23.64 -11.69 -69.17
N ASP A 277 -23.13 -12.38 -70.19
CA ASP A 277 -23.70 -13.61 -70.77
C ASP A 277 -22.91 -14.86 -70.34
N GLY A 278 -21.93 -14.72 -69.44
CA GLY A 278 -21.13 -15.82 -68.90
C GLY A 278 -19.95 -16.25 -69.77
N ASN A 279 -19.57 -15.45 -70.78
CA ASN A 279 -18.47 -15.80 -71.67
C ASN A 279 -17.16 -15.13 -71.25
N ASN A 280 -16.09 -15.91 -71.15
CA ASN A 280 -14.75 -15.38 -70.91
C ASN A 280 -14.24 -14.61 -72.14
N LYS A 281 -13.84 -13.35 -71.93
CA LYS A 281 -13.20 -12.46 -72.90
C LYS A 281 -11.77 -12.18 -72.50
N THR A 282 -10.84 -12.27 -73.44
CA THR A 282 -9.44 -11.90 -73.24
C THR A 282 -9.22 -10.42 -73.59
N VAL A 283 -8.58 -9.67 -72.69
CA VAL A 283 -8.29 -8.23 -72.89
C VAL A 283 -6.86 -8.00 -73.37
N ALA A 284 -5.93 -8.87 -72.97
CA ALA A 284 -4.53 -8.75 -73.33
C ALA A 284 -3.91 -10.14 -73.57
N THR A 285 -3.72 -10.49 -74.85
CA THR A 285 -2.77 -11.50 -75.30
C THR A 285 -1.43 -10.83 -75.62
N LEU A 286 -0.32 -11.57 -75.48
CA LEU A 286 0.94 -11.19 -76.12
C LEU A 286 1.10 -12.18 -77.25
N GLU A 287 1.02 -11.67 -78.47
CA GLU A 287 1.55 -12.38 -79.64
C GLU A 287 3.08 -12.23 -79.69
#